data_AF-A0AA38GJF7-F1
#
_entry.id   AF-A0AA38GJF7-F1
#
_cell.length_a   1.000
_cell.length_b   1.000
_cell.length_c   1.000
_cell.angle_alpha   90.00
_cell.angle_beta   90.00
_cell.angle_gamma   90.00
#
_symmetry.space_group_name_H-M   'P 1'
#
loop_
_entity.id
_entity.type
_entity.pdbx_description
1 polymer ?
#
loop_
_entity_poly.entity_id
_entity_poly.type
_entity_poly.pdbx_seq_one_letter_code
_entity_poly.pdbx_strand_id
1 'polypeptide(L)' 'NKSDVFDTFVKWKALVENETGLKLKCLTLDNGGEYCSNEFDDYCSKNGIYRQKTVPRTPQQNGV' A
#
# COMPACT_ATOMS: atom_id res chain seq x y z
N ASN A 1 12.60 -10.90 0.41
CA ASN A 1 13.40 -9.80 -0.16
C ASN A 1 12.45 -8.64 -0.47
N LYS A 2 12.81 -7.35 -0.37
CA LYS A 2 11.85 -6.24 -0.60
C LYS A 2 11.21 -6.27 -2.00
N SER A 3 11.96 -6.74 -3.00
CA SER A 3 11.48 -6.92 -4.38
C SER A 3 10.38 -7.98 -4.50
N ASP A 4 10.35 -9.01 -3.63
CA ASP A 4 9.29 -10.04 -3.66
C ASP A 4 7.93 -9.46 -3.25
N VAL A 5 7.93 -8.49 -2.32
CA VAL A 5 6.72 -7.86 -1.80
C VAL A 5 6.07 -6.97 -2.87
N PHE A 6 6.88 -6.21 -3.62
CA PHE A 6 6.37 -5.38 -4.71
C PHE A 6 5.80 -6.23 -5.84
N ASP A 7 6.52 -7.26 -6.29
CA ASP A 7 6.06 -8.13 -7.37
C ASP A 7 4.74 -8.84 -7.02
N THR A 8 4.64 -9.30 -5.76
CA THR A 8 3.41 -9.90 -5.23
C THR A 8 2.25 -8.90 -5.23
N PHE A 9 2.49 -7.65 -4.82
CA PHE A 9 1.47 -6.59 -4.82
C PHE A 9 0.98 -6.27 -6.24
N VAL A 10 1.88 -6.15 -7.21
CA VAL A 10 1.52 -5.86 -8.61
C VAL A 10 0.62 -6.97 -9.17
N LYS A 11 0.98 -8.24 -8.93
CA LYS A 11 0.17 -9.40 -9.33
C LYS A 11 -1.20 -9.39 -8.66
N TRP A 12 -1.24 -9.16 -7.36
CA TRP A 12 -2.49 -9.10 -6.60
C TRP A 12 -3.43 -7.99 -7.10
N LYS A 13 -2.91 -6.78 -7.32
CA LYS A 13 -3.71 -5.67 -7.86
C LYS A 13 -4.33 -6.06 -9.20
N ALA A 14 -3.53 -6.57 -10.13
CA ALA A 14 -4.02 -6.95 -11.45
C ALA A 14 -5.13 -8.00 -11.38
N LEU A 15 -4.98 -8.98 -10.49
CA LEU A 15 -5.99 -10.01 -10.27
C LEU A 15 -7.31 -9.41 -9.74
N VAL A 16 -7.25 -8.60 -8.68
CA VAL A 16 -8.45 -8.00 -8.07
C VAL A 16 -9.15 -7.05 -9.03
N GLU A 17 -8.42 -6.22 -9.77
CA GLU A 17 -9.04 -5.30 -10.73
C GLU A 17 -9.68 -6.05 -11.91
N ASN A 18 -9.10 -7.18 -12.33
CA ASN A 18 -9.66 -8.00 -13.40
C ASN A 18 -10.90 -8.77 -12.93
N GLU A 19 -10.89 -9.32 -11.73
CA GLU A 19 -12.04 -10.04 -11.15
C GLU A 19 -13.22 -9.11 -10.86
N THR A 20 -12.95 -7.91 -10.36
CA THR A 20 -14.00 -6.97 -9.94
C THR A 20 -14.40 -5.98 -11.04
N GLY A 21 -13.55 -5.77 -12.05
CA GLY A 21 -13.69 -4.68 -13.03
C GLY A 21 -13.50 -3.28 -12.43
N LEU A 22 -13.07 -3.19 -11.16
CA LEU A 22 -12.89 -1.93 -10.44
C LEU A 22 -11.41 -1.58 -10.32
N LYS A 23 -11.08 -0.30 -10.45
CA LYS A 23 -9.70 0.17 -10.24
C LYS A 23 -9.42 0.39 -8.75
N LEU A 24 -8.24 -0.02 -8.31
CA LEU A 24 -7.73 0.28 -6.97
C LEU A 24 -7.40 1.78 -6.88
N LYS A 25 -8.07 2.50 -5.97
CA LYS A 25 -7.92 3.96 -5.83
C LYS A 25 -7.09 4.38 -4.63
N CYS A 26 -7.12 3.60 -3.55
CA CYS A 26 -6.47 3.94 -2.29
C CYS A 26 -5.80 2.70 -1.72
N LEU A 27 -4.59 2.87 -1.20
CA LEU A 27 -3.85 1.85 -0.48
C LEU A 27 -3.50 2.40 0.91
N THR A 28 -4.05 1.77 1.94
CA THR A 28 -3.69 2.05 3.34
C THR A 28 -2.61 1.07 3.77
N LEU A 29 -1.43 1.60 4.09
CA LEU A 29 -0.28 0.83 4.52
C LEU A 29 -0.02 1.14 5.99
N ASP A 30 0.04 0.09 6.82
CA ASP A 30 0.65 0.21 8.14
C ASP A 30 2.14 0.54 7.97
N ASN A 31 2.72 1.36 8.85
CA ASN A 31 4.07 1.91 8.70
C ASN A 31 5.23 0.88 8.76
N GLY A 32 4.95 -0.41 8.53
CA GLY A 32 5.96 -1.40 8.18
C GLY A 32 6.66 -1.00 6.89
N GLY A 33 7.89 -0.50 7.00
CA GLY A 33 8.65 0.16 5.93
C GLY A 33 8.94 -0.67 4.66
N GLU A 34 8.42 -1.88 4.56
CA GLU A 34 8.49 -2.75 3.37
C GLU A 34 7.75 -2.15 2.17
N TYR A 35 6.69 -1.38 2.42
CA TYR A 35 5.93 -0.72 1.36
C TYR A 35 6.43 0.70 1.05
N CYS A 36 7.40 1.23 1.80
CA CYS A 36 7.93 2.60 1.64
C CYS A 36 9.13 2.69 0.69
N SER A 37 9.21 1.85 -0.35
CA SER A 37 10.25 2.00 -1.39
C SER A 37 9.84 3.06 -2.43
N ASN A 38 10.84 3.70 -3.06
CA ASN A 38 10.63 4.65 -4.16
C ASN A 38 9.92 3.98 -5.35
N GLU A 39 10.23 2.72 -5.62
CA GLU A 39 9.56 1.92 -6.66
C GLU A 39 8.05 1.80 -6.43
N PHE A 40 7.65 1.61 -5.16
CA PHE A 40 6.25 1.54 -4.78
C PHE A 40 5.54 2.89 -4.93
N ASP A 41 6.25 3.99 -4.62
CA ASP A 41 5.73 5.35 -4.76
C ASP A 41 5.51 5.73 -6.24
N ASP A 42 6.51 5.47 -7.08
CA ASP A 42 6.41 5.68 -8.52
C ASP A 42 5.28 4.86 -9.13
N TYR A 43 5.14 3.61 -8.72
CA TYR A 43 4.08 2.73 -9.21
C TYR A 43 2.70 3.24 -8.81
N CYS A 44 2.49 3.59 -7.54
CA CYS A 44 1.23 4.16 -7.06
C CYS A 44 0.88 5.45 -7.80
N SER A 45 1.84 6.37 -7.96
CA SER A 45 1.65 7.63 -8.68
C SER A 45 1.25 7.42 -10.13
N LYS A 46 1.92 6.51 -10.86
CA LYS A 46 1.59 6.16 -12.25
C LYS A 46 0.21 5.53 -12.40
N ASN A 47 -0.24 4.79 -11.39
CA ASN A 47 -1.54 4.13 -11.39
C ASN A 47 -2.67 4.97 -10.77
N GLY A 48 -2.37 6.19 -10.29
CA GLY A 48 -3.35 7.05 -9.62
C GLY A 48 -3.84 6.50 -8.28
N ILE A 49 -3.03 5.68 -7.62
CA ILE A 49 -3.35 5.11 -6.31
C ILE A 49 -2.91 6.09 -5.22
N TYR A 50 -3.87 6.58 -4.44
CA TYR A 50 -3.57 7.37 -3.25
C TYR A 50 -3.02 6.47 -2.14
N ARG A 51 -1.90 6.89 -1.53
CA ARG A 51 -1.27 6.15 -0.44
C ARG A 51 -1.62 6.80 0.90
N GLN A 52 -2.41 6.11 1.71
CA GLN A 52 -2.67 6.51 3.07
C GLN A 52 -1.65 5.84 3.99
N LYS A 53 -0.74 6.64 4.56
CA LYS A 53 0.14 6.19 5.65
C LYS A 53 -0.64 6.35 6.94
N THR A 54 -1.06 5.24 7.56
CA THR A 54 -1.62 5.34 8.91
C THR A 54 -0.48 5.73 9.84
N VAL A 55 -0.63 6.84 10.56
CA VAL A 55 0.27 7.19 11.68
C VAL A 55 0.35 5.94 12.57
N PRO A 56 1.55 5.49 13.02
CA PRO A 56 1.60 4.37 13.94
C PRO A 56 0.63 4.68 15.07
N ARG A 57 -0.19 3.72 15.52
CA ARG A 57 -1.02 3.90 16.70
C ARG A 57 -0.11 4.37 17.82
N THR A 58 -0.02 5.68 18.02
CA THR A 58 0.59 6.23 19.20
C THR A 58 -0.35 5.83 20.32
N PRO A 59 0.11 5.03 21.30
CA PRO A 59 -0.74 4.62 22.39
C PRO A 59 -0.90 5.82 23.35
N GLN A 60 -1.57 6.90 22.94
CA GLN A 60 -2.01 7.94 23.87
C GLN A 60 -3.34 7.59 24.56
N GLN A 61 -3.80 6.34 24.47
CA GLN A 61 -4.95 5.86 25.25
C GLN A 61 -4.57 5.21 26.60
N ASN A 62 -3.30 5.24 27.00
CA ASN A 62 -2.95 5.00 28.41
C ASN A 62 -2.81 6.33 29.16
N GLY A 63 -3.86 7.15 29.08
CA GLY A 63 -4.10 8.20 30.06
C GLY A 63 -4.94 7.62 31.19
N VAL A 64 -4.25 7.10 32.21
CA VAL A 64 -4.66 6.71 33.58
C VAL A 64 -6.10 6.25 33.79
#